data_AF-A0A9N9PGU5-F1
#
_entry.id   AF-A0A9N9PGU5-F1
#
_cell.length_a   1.000
_cell.length_b   1.000
_cell.length_c   1.000
_cell.angle_alpha   90.00
_cell.angle_beta   90.00
_cell.angle_gamma   90.00
#
_symmetry.space_group_name_H-M   'P 1'
#
loop_
_entity.id
_entity.type
_entity.pdbx_description
1 polymer ?
#
loop_
_entity_poly.entity_id
_entity_poly.type
_entity_poly.pdbx_seq_one_letter_code
_entity_poly.pdbx_strand_id
1 'polypeptide(L)'
;YYIINEEFYSPKDKLCYTLACSNAVKYKTPNNYLVQTSWGRGISKHMIECKIEYKSNRPIFRIRFQEDSQEYIIESKKSPSAIANNYLW
;
A
#
# COMPACT_ATOMS: atom_id res chain seq x y z
N TYR A 1 -1.84 12.83 -3.50
CA TYR A 1 -0.90 11.90 -2.85
C TYR A 1 0.52 12.38 -3.15
N TYR A 2 1.47 12.03 -2.30
CA TYR A 2 2.89 12.36 -2.45
C TYR A 2 3.70 11.05 -2.47
N ILE A 3 4.58 10.89 -3.45
CA ILE A 3 5.44 9.70 -3.56
C ILE A 3 6.68 9.97 -2.72
N ILE A 4 6.88 9.20 -1.65
CA ILE A 4 8.05 9.33 -0.77
C ILE A 4 9.21 8.50 -1.31
N ASN A 5 8.93 7.29 -1.80
CA ASN A 5 9.95 6.44 -2.39
C ASN A 5 9.46 5.91 -3.74
N GLU A 6 10.29 6.12 -4.75
CA GLU A 6 10.01 5.71 -6.12
C GLU A 6 10.17 4.20 -6.28
N GLU A 7 9.34 3.63 -7.14
CA GLU A 7 9.21 2.19 -7.35
C GLU A 7 10.48 1.57 -7.95
N PHE A 8 10.85 0.36 -7.52
CA PHE A 8 11.72 -0.50 -8.31
C PHE A 8 11.01 -1.81 -8.64
N TYR A 9 11.04 -2.22 -9.90
CA TYR A 9 10.51 -3.54 -10.28
C TYR A 9 11.57 -4.60 -9.96
N SER A 10 11.22 -5.55 -9.08
CA SER A 10 12.06 -6.73 -8.85
C SER A 10 12.35 -7.47 -10.17
N PRO A 11 13.47 -8.21 -10.27
CA PRO A 11 13.73 -9.09 -11.41
C PRO A 11 12.53 -9.97 -11.74
N LYS A 12 12.33 -10.31 -13.03
CA LYS A 12 11.11 -10.94 -13.54
C LYS A 12 10.63 -12.15 -12.72
N ASP A 13 11.56 -12.92 -12.16
CA ASP A 13 11.29 -14.14 -11.39
C ASP A 13 10.60 -13.89 -10.02
N LYS A 14 10.55 -12.64 -9.56
CA LYS A 14 9.95 -12.24 -8.27
C LYS A 14 8.72 -11.34 -8.44
N LEU A 15 8.25 -11.10 -9.66
CA LEU A 15 7.14 -10.18 -9.91
C LEU A 15 5.80 -10.82 -9.57
N CYS A 16 5.09 -10.23 -8.62
CA CYS A 16 3.67 -10.45 -8.45
C CYS A 16 2.88 -9.48 -9.32
N TYR A 17 1.72 -9.93 -9.79
CA TYR A 17 0.83 -9.14 -10.63
C TYR A 17 -0.53 -8.99 -9.96
N THR A 18 -1.09 -7.79 -10.02
CA THR A 18 -2.51 -7.60 -9.72
C THR A 18 -3.32 -7.79 -11.01
N LEU A 19 -4.46 -8.47 -10.90
CA LEU A 19 -5.39 -8.65 -12.01
C LEU A 19 -6.41 -7.51 -12.00
N ALA A 20 -6.53 -6.81 -13.12
CA ALA A 20 -7.61 -5.87 -13.34
C ALA A 20 -8.91 -6.62 -13.64
N CYS A 21 -10.00 -6.31 -12.91
CA CYS A 21 -11.31 -6.96 -13.11
C CYS A 21 -11.90 -6.74 -14.52
N SER A 22 -11.54 -5.65 -15.20
CA SER A 22 -12.22 -5.26 -16.44
C SER A 22 -11.70 -5.95 -17.70
N ASN A 23 -10.42 -6.32 -17.79
CA ASN A 23 -9.82 -6.80 -19.04
C ASN A 23 -8.70 -7.86 -18.84
N ALA A 24 -8.61 -8.49 -17.66
CA ALA A 24 -7.53 -9.43 -17.30
C ALA A 24 -6.09 -8.85 -17.46
N VAL A 25 -5.97 -7.53 -17.59
CA VAL A 25 -4.69 -6.83 -17.64
C VAL A 25 -3.98 -7.05 -16.31
N LYS A 26 -2.75 -7.55 -16.40
CA LYS A 26 -1.88 -7.81 -15.26
C LYS A 26 -0.97 -6.61 -15.03
N TYR A 27 -1.16 -5.88 -13.94
CA TYR A 27 -0.25 -4.81 -13.55
C TYR A 27 0.86 -5.38 -12.67
N LYS A 28 2.10 -4.94 -12.90
CA LYS A 28 3.23 -5.33 -12.06
C LYS A 28 3.09 -4.65 -10.70
N THR A 29 3.18 -5.42 -9.63
CA THR A 29 3.22 -4.84 -8.29
C THR A 29 4.64 -4.33 -8.02
N PRO A 30 4.83 -3.03 -7.75
CA PRO A 30 6.15 -2.47 -7.49
C PRO A 30 6.71 -2.91 -6.14
N ASN A 31 8.04 -2.91 -6.03
CA ASN A 31 8.75 -3.15 -4.78
C ASN A 31 9.21 -1.83 -4.16
N ASN A 32 9.20 -1.79 -2.82
CA ASN A 32 9.59 -0.65 -2.00
C ASN A 32 8.85 0.66 -2.32
N TYR A 33 7.63 0.55 -2.86
CA TYR A 33 6.82 1.73 -3.13
C TYR A 33 6.27 2.30 -1.83
N LEU A 34 6.51 3.59 -1.59
CA LEU A 34 6.02 4.30 -0.42
C LEU A 34 5.34 5.58 -0.86
N VAL A 35 4.07 5.71 -0.52
CA VAL A 35 3.28 6.91 -0.79
C VAL A 35 2.63 7.41 0.47
N GLN A 36 2.53 8.73 0.58
CA GLN A 36 1.75 9.39 1.60
C GLN A 36 0.49 9.97 0.97
N THR A 37 -0.65 9.72 1.60
CA THR A 37 -1.91 10.30 1.18
C THR A 37 -2.68 10.81 2.39
N SER A 38 -3.59 11.73 2.14
CA SER A 38 -4.43 12.30 3.18
C SER A 38 -5.84 12.50 2.67
N TRP A 39 -6.84 12.32 3.54
CA TRP A 39 -8.22 12.73 3.30
C TRP A 39 -8.74 13.54 4.49
N GLY A 40 -9.92 14.14 4.34
CA GLY A 40 -10.46 15.07 5.31
C GLY A 40 -9.90 16.50 5.13
N ARG A 41 -10.33 17.43 5.99
CA ARG A 41 -9.96 18.84 5.92
C ARG A 41 -9.74 19.41 7.33
N GLY A 42 -8.80 20.33 7.47
CA GLY A 42 -8.54 20.98 8.76
C GLY A 42 -8.13 19.99 9.85
N ILE A 43 -8.83 20.03 10.99
CA ILE A 43 -8.54 19.20 12.17
C ILE A 43 -8.86 17.72 11.91
N SER A 44 -9.79 17.40 11.01
CA SER A 44 -10.12 16.02 10.61
C SER A 44 -9.27 15.51 9.44
N LYS A 45 -8.13 16.13 9.18
CA LYS A 45 -7.19 15.66 8.15
C LYS A 45 -6.49 14.40 8.68
N HIS A 46 -6.82 13.26 8.07
CA HIS A 46 -6.11 12.01 8.31
C HIS A 46 -4.95 11.90 7.34
N MET A 47 -3.76 11.57 7.84
CA MET A 47 -2.57 11.30 7.04
C MET A 47 -2.19 9.83 7.17
N ILE A 48 -1.98 9.17 6.05
CA ILE A 48 -1.55 7.77 6.00
C ILE A 48 -0.39 7.59 5.05
N GLU A 49 0.45 6.62 5.38
CA GLU A 49 1.54 6.14 4.55
C GLU A 49 1.24 4.72 4.09
N CYS A 50 1.16 4.51 2.79
CA CYS A 50 0.96 3.21 2.18
C CYS A 50 2.30 2.70 1.66
N LYS A 51 2.72 1.51 2.11
CA LYS A 51 3.96 0.85 1.67
C LYS A 51 3.65 -0.47 0.97
N ILE A 52 4.37 -0.75 -0.11
CA ILE A 52 4.42 -2.06 -0.76
C ILE A 52 5.86 -2.55 -0.67
N GLU A 53 6.06 -3.72 -0.07
CA GLU A 53 7.37 -4.31 0.15
C GLU A 53 7.33 -5.81 -0.14
N TYR A 54 8.32 -6.32 -0.87
CA TYR A 54 8.41 -7.77 -1.11
C TYR A 54 9.17 -8.47 0.03
N LYS A 55 8.52 -9.43 0.68
CA LYS A 55 9.15 -10.35 1.65
C LYS A 55 8.97 -11.79 1.17
N SER A 56 10.07 -12.53 1.05
CA SER A 56 10.06 -13.93 0.57
C SER A 56 9.29 -14.11 -0.76
N ASN A 57 9.60 -13.28 -1.76
CA ASN A 57 8.97 -13.26 -3.10
C ASN A 57 7.45 -12.99 -3.12
N ARG A 58 6.87 -12.46 -2.04
CA ARG A 58 5.47 -12.03 -2.01
C ARG A 58 5.36 -10.58 -1.57
N PRO A 59 4.47 -9.78 -2.18
CA PRO A 59 4.20 -8.42 -1.73
C PRO A 59 3.48 -8.47 -0.38
N ILE A 60 3.97 -7.63 0.53
CA ILE A 60 3.31 -7.23 1.75
C ILE A 60 2.86 -5.80 1.53
N PHE A 61 1.57 -5.58 1.72
CA PHE A 61 0.98 -4.26 1.71
C PHE A 61 0.93 -3.79 3.17
N ARG A 62 1.20 -2.51 3.41
CA ARG A 62 1.14 -1.90 4.75
C ARG A 62 0.51 -0.53 4.68
N ILE A 63 -0.30 -0.20 5.68
CA ILE A 63 -0.74 1.17 5.94
C ILE A 63 -0.24 1.54 7.32
N ARG A 64 0.45 2.67 7.41
CA ARG A 64 0.87 3.32 8.65
C ARG A 64 0.11 4.62 8.79
N PHE A 65 -0.42 4.87 9.98
CA PHE A 65 -1.18 6.08 10.27
C PHE A 65 -1.00 6.47 11.72
N GLN A 66 -1.27 7.74 12.00
CA GLN A 66 -1.22 8.28 13.35
C GLN A 66 -2.62 8.73 13.76
N GLU A 67 -3.04 8.30 14.94
CA GLU A 67 -4.33 8.66 15.54
C GLU A 67 -4.13 8.80 17.05
N ASP A 68 -4.68 9.85 17.65
CA ASP A 68 -4.55 10.15 19.09
C ASP A 68 -3.11 10.09 19.65
N SER A 69 -2.14 10.58 18.86
CA SER A 69 -0.71 10.55 19.16
C SER A 69 -0.09 9.13 19.23
N GLN A 70 -0.83 8.10 18.83
CA GLN A 70 -0.35 6.73 18.69
C GLN A 70 -0.14 6.39 17.23
N GLU A 71 0.88 5.58 16.96
CA GLU A 71 1.17 5.06 15.64
C GLU A 71 0.56 3.68 15.47
N TYR A 72 -0.17 3.49 14.37
CA TYR A 72 -0.79 2.23 14.01
C TYR A 72 -0.21 1.73 12.69
N ILE A 73 0.05 0.43 12.63
CA ILE A 73 0.54 -0.26 11.45
C ILE A 73 -0.34 -1.48 11.21
N ILE A 74 -0.97 -1.52 10.04
CA ILE A 74 -1.74 -2.66 9.57
C ILE A 74 -1.07 -3.26 8.34
N GLU A 75 -0.99 -4.58 8.29
CA GLU A 75 -0.35 -5.29 7.17
C GLU A 75 -1.19 -6.46 6.66
N SER A 76 -1.07 -6.74 5.36
CA SER A 76 -1.71 -7.89 4.72
C SER A 76 -0.90 -8.35 3.53
N LYS A 77 -0.98 -9.66 3.29
CA LYS A 77 -0.40 -10.34 2.13
C LYS A 77 -1.44 -10.60 1.03
N LYS A 78 -2.72 -10.28 1.27
CA LYS A 78 -3.82 -10.58 0.34
C LYS A 78 -3.90 -9.54 -0.78
N SER A 79 -4.20 -8.30 -0.44
CA SER A 79 -4.35 -7.20 -1.40
C SER A 79 -4.34 -5.84 -0.70
N PRO A 80 -4.12 -4.73 -1.43
CA PRO A 80 -4.29 -3.38 -0.90
C PRO A 80 -5.71 -3.14 -0.36
N SER A 81 -6.74 -3.60 -1.09
CA SER A 81 -8.15 -3.45 -0.69
C SER A 81 -8.48 -4.17 0.60
N ALA A 82 -7.86 -5.33 0.86
CA ALA A 82 -8.05 -6.05 2.11
C ALA A 82 -7.54 -5.24 3.32
N ILE A 83 -6.46 -4.48 3.15
CA ILE A 83 -5.94 -3.59 4.21
C ILE A 83 -6.81 -2.36 4.36
N ALA A 84 -7.20 -1.74 3.25
CA ALA A 84 -8.07 -0.58 3.28
C ALA A 84 -9.39 -0.89 4.02
N ASN A 85 -9.96 -2.08 3.81
CA ASN A 85 -11.14 -2.51 4.55
C ASN A 85 -10.88 -2.69 6.05
N ASN A 86 -9.70 -3.18 6.43
CA ASN A 86 -9.31 -3.29 7.84
C ASN A 86 -9.02 -1.92 8.49
N TYR A 87 -8.68 -0.91 7.69
CA TYR A 87 -8.49 0.46 8.16
C TYR A 87 -9.82 1.20 8.40
N LEU A 88 -10.83 0.91 7.57
CA LEU A 88 -12.13 1.59 7.60
C LEU A 88 -13.09 1.03 8.68
N TRP A 89 -12.61 0.13 9.55
CA TRP A 89 -13.38 -0.58 10.58
C TRP A 89 -12.86 -0.24 11.96
#